data_AF-A0A969EX43-F1
#
_entry.id   AF-A0A969EX43-F1
#
_cell.length_a   1.000
_cell.length_b   1.000
_cell.length_c   1.000
_cell.angle_alpha   90.00
_cell.angle_beta   90.00
_cell.angle_gamma   90.00
#
_symmetry.space_group_name_H-M   'P 1'
#
loop_
_entity.id
_entity.type
_entity.pdbx_description
1 polymer ?
#
loop_
_entity_poly.entity_id
_entity_poly.type
_entity_poly.pdbx_seq_one_letter_code
_entity_poly.pdbx_strand_id
1 'polypeptide(L)'
;MTTHTLTDFDEVADALKNPNLVQALYDAGAVVMADVLLNLHGESHRARRNLEMKVFRRDFFRHYEREVFPATLAPTLAPHVAAGRCDLVQFGYDITMNLTADFAGIDRPLESAAETAALLSLVKTFSSGATLVHSTRDHEAVNAEVRAALDVFDATFLKPIDCTKATAD
;
A
#
# COMPACT_ATOMS: atom_id res chain seq x y z
N MET A 1 -6.84 -19.63 -25.08
CA MET A 1 -6.92 -18.20 -24.75
C MET A 1 -5.92 -17.49 -25.65
N THR A 2 -6.35 -16.47 -26.41
CA THR A 2 -5.47 -15.75 -27.34
C THR A 2 -4.86 -14.56 -26.63
N THR A 3 -3.54 -14.43 -26.68
CA THR A 3 -2.82 -13.27 -26.11
C THR A 3 -2.55 -12.26 -27.20
N HIS A 4 -2.90 -11.00 -26.95
CA HIS A 4 -2.58 -9.86 -27.81
C HIS A 4 -1.53 -9.00 -27.11
N THR A 5 -0.47 -8.64 -27.83
CA THR A 5 0.59 -7.77 -27.32
C THR A 5 0.51 -6.43 -28.02
N LEU A 6 0.33 -5.36 -27.24
CA LEU A 6 0.35 -3.99 -27.72
C LEU A 6 1.70 -3.37 -27.36
N THR A 7 2.34 -2.73 -28.33
CA THR A 7 3.65 -2.09 -28.14
C THR A 7 3.65 -0.62 -28.52
N ASP A 8 2.63 -0.18 -29.27
CA ASP A 8 2.44 1.22 -29.61
C ASP A 8 1.77 1.99 -28.46
N PHE A 9 2.17 3.24 -28.27
CA PHE A 9 1.68 4.07 -27.18
C PHE A 9 0.17 4.32 -27.28
N ASP A 10 -0.34 4.65 -28.47
CA ASP A 10 -1.75 5.00 -28.66
C ASP A 10 -2.63 3.76 -28.49
N GLU A 11 -2.17 2.61 -29.00
CA GLU A 11 -2.84 1.32 -28.81
C GLU A 11 -2.94 0.94 -27.32
N VAL A 12 -1.84 1.07 -26.57
CA VAL A 12 -1.82 0.79 -25.12
C VAL A 12 -2.73 1.76 -24.37
N ALA A 13 -2.67 3.05 -24.69
CA ALA A 13 -3.50 4.06 -24.07
C ALA A 13 -5.00 3.76 -24.30
N ASP A 14 -5.37 3.43 -25.54
CA ASP A 14 -6.76 3.10 -25.90
C ASP A 14 -7.24 1.83 -25.21
N ALA A 15 -6.39 0.81 -25.08
CA ALA A 15 -6.70 -0.37 -24.29
C ALA A 15 -6.94 -0.03 -22.81
N LEU A 16 -6.05 0.75 -22.18
CA LEU A 16 -6.18 1.16 -20.77
C LEU A 16 -7.41 2.02 -20.48
N LYS A 17 -7.94 2.73 -21.49
CA LYS A 17 -9.17 3.54 -21.40
C LYS A 17 -10.44 2.75 -21.76
N ASN A 18 -10.33 1.53 -22.29
CA ASN A 18 -11.47 0.78 -22.78
C ASN A 18 -12.29 0.22 -21.59
N PRO A 19 -13.56 0.66 -21.42
CA PRO A 19 -14.38 0.23 -20.29
C PRO A 19 -14.80 -1.24 -20.36
N ASN A 20 -14.57 -1.94 -21.47
CA ASN A 20 -14.87 -3.36 -21.62
C ASN A 20 -13.67 -4.27 -21.28
N LEU A 21 -12.52 -3.69 -20.94
CA LEU A 21 -11.36 -4.44 -20.46
C LEU A 21 -11.30 -4.36 -18.93
N VAL A 22 -10.88 -5.46 -18.31
CA VAL A 22 -10.73 -5.59 -16.87
C VAL A 22 -9.31 -6.05 -16.54
N GLN A 23 -8.80 -5.60 -15.40
CA GLN A 23 -7.53 -6.06 -14.87
C GLN A 23 -7.60 -7.58 -14.64
N ALA A 24 -6.62 -8.31 -15.18
CA ALA A 24 -6.46 -9.74 -14.95
C ALA A 24 -5.34 -9.99 -13.91
N LEU A 25 -5.03 -11.28 -13.66
CA LEU A 25 -3.89 -11.80 -12.88
C LEU A 25 -4.07 -11.87 -11.36
N TYR A 26 -4.95 -11.08 -10.77
CA TYR A 26 -5.07 -11.01 -9.31
C TYR A 26 -6.06 -12.02 -8.70
N ASP A 27 -6.75 -12.83 -9.51
CA ASP A 27 -7.69 -13.85 -9.03
C ASP A 27 -7.01 -14.86 -8.08
N ALA A 28 -5.76 -15.23 -8.39
CA ALA A 28 -4.97 -16.13 -7.54
C ALA A 28 -4.60 -15.50 -6.19
N GLY A 29 -4.52 -14.17 -6.11
CA GLY A 29 -4.17 -13.40 -4.91
C GLY A 29 -5.38 -12.84 -4.15
N ALA A 30 -6.58 -13.39 -4.38
CA ALA A 30 -7.84 -12.86 -3.86
C ALA A 30 -7.85 -12.65 -2.32
N VAL A 31 -7.04 -13.40 -1.55
CA VAL A 31 -6.95 -13.24 -0.09
C VAL A 31 -6.66 -11.80 0.34
N VAL A 32 -5.86 -11.06 -0.42
CA VAL A 32 -5.55 -9.64 -0.16
C VAL A 32 -6.08 -8.70 -1.26
N MET A 33 -6.32 -9.23 -2.46
CA MET A 33 -6.70 -8.45 -3.64
C MET A 33 -8.20 -8.48 -3.95
N ALA A 34 -9.01 -9.23 -3.20
CA ALA A 34 -10.46 -9.15 -3.35
C ALA A 34 -10.96 -7.75 -2.98
N ASP A 35 -11.90 -7.22 -3.77
CA ASP A 35 -12.59 -5.95 -3.53
C ASP A 35 -11.72 -4.68 -3.46
N VAL A 36 -10.41 -4.79 -3.70
CA VAL A 36 -9.54 -3.63 -3.86
C VAL A 36 -9.90 -2.89 -5.15
N LEU A 37 -9.78 -1.56 -5.15
CA LEU A 37 -10.18 -0.73 -6.28
C LEU A 37 -9.59 -1.23 -7.62
N LEU A 38 -8.34 -1.71 -7.61
CA LEU A 38 -7.64 -2.22 -8.81
C LEU A 38 -8.38 -3.37 -9.53
N ASN A 39 -9.13 -4.20 -8.78
CA ASN A 39 -9.82 -5.37 -9.32
C ASN A 39 -11.34 -5.19 -9.46
N LEU A 40 -11.88 -4.13 -8.87
CA LEU A 40 -13.29 -3.80 -9.08
C LEU A 40 -13.52 -3.39 -10.54
N HIS A 41 -14.70 -3.71 -11.07
CA HIS A 41 -15.11 -3.31 -12.41
C HIS A 41 -16.52 -2.71 -12.42
N GLY A 42 -16.86 -2.00 -13.50
CA GLY A 42 -18.20 -1.45 -13.71
C GLY A 42 -18.67 -0.50 -12.60
N GLU A 43 -19.90 -0.71 -12.12
CA GLU A 43 -20.54 0.16 -11.13
C GLU A 43 -19.81 0.13 -9.78
N SER A 44 -19.39 -1.05 -9.31
CA SER A 44 -18.66 -1.19 -8.04
C SER A 44 -17.36 -0.40 -8.05
N HIS A 45 -16.60 -0.46 -9.15
CA HIS A 45 -15.40 0.35 -9.33
C HIS A 45 -15.73 1.84 -9.31
N ARG A 46 -16.73 2.26 -10.08
CA ARG A 46 -17.15 3.66 -10.16
C ARG A 46 -17.56 4.20 -8.78
N ALA A 47 -18.32 3.42 -8.01
CA ALA A 47 -18.75 3.79 -6.66
C ALA A 47 -17.55 3.98 -5.72
N ARG A 48 -16.63 2.99 -5.68
CA ARG A 48 -15.42 3.07 -4.84
C ARG A 48 -14.50 4.22 -5.25
N ARG A 49 -14.23 4.38 -6.55
CA ARG A 49 -13.39 5.46 -7.08
C ARG A 49 -13.94 6.85 -6.71
N ASN A 50 -15.25 7.05 -6.82
CA ASN A 50 -15.88 8.32 -6.46
C ASN A 50 -15.76 8.64 -4.96
N LEU A 51 -15.76 7.63 -4.10
CA LEU A 51 -15.53 7.81 -2.67
C LEU A 51 -14.07 8.19 -2.40
N GLU A 52 -13.12 7.42 -2.93
CA GLU A 52 -11.68 7.63 -2.72
C GLU A 52 -11.18 8.94 -3.33
N MET A 53 -11.71 9.39 -4.47
CA MET A 53 -11.30 10.65 -5.10
C MET A 53 -11.51 11.90 -4.22
N LYS A 54 -12.31 11.80 -3.14
CA LYS A 54 -12.49 12.89 -2.18
C LYS A 54 -11.21 13.22 -1.42
N VAL A 55 -10.37 12.23 -1.11
CA VAL A 55 -9.07 12.43 -0.46
C VAL A 55 -7.97 12.83 -1.45
N PHE A 56 -8.23 12.70 -2.75
CA PHE A 56 -7.30 13.08 -3.84
C PHE A 56 -7.63 14.43 -4.48
N ARG A 57 -8.28 15.34 -3.74
CA ARG A 57 -8.62 16.69 -4.23
C ARG A 57 -7.40 17.60 -4.23
N ARG A 58 -7.34 18.51 -5.21
CA ARG A 58 -6.22 19.46 -5.39
C ARG A 58 -5.85 20.21 -4.11
N ASP A 59 -6.85 20.72 -3.39
CA ASP A 59 -6.59 21.53 -2.19
C ASP A 59 -6.04 20.69 -1.04
N PHE A 60 -6.52 19.44 -0.90
CA PHE A 60 -5.97 18.49 0.07
C PHE A 60 -4.52 18.14 -0.27
N PHE A 61 -4.24 17.78 -1.53
CA PHE A 61 -2.87 17.50 -1.98
C PHE A 61 -1.92 18.66 -1.75
N ARG A 62 -2.36 19.89 -2.02
CA ARG A 62 -1.54 21.09 -1.81
C ARG A 62 -1.21 21.31 -0.34
N HIS A 63 -2.17 21.11 0.56
CA HIS A 63 -1.95 21.16 1.99
C HIS A 63 -1.01 20.04 2.44
N TYR A 64 -1.26 18.81 1.99
CA TYR A 64 -0.45 17.65 2.32
C TYR A 64 1.02 17.84 1.88
N GLU A 65 1.26 18.25 0.64
CA GLU A 65 2.61 18.50 0.10
C GLU A 65 3.36 19.59 0.87
N ARG A 66 2.68 20.67 1.27
CA ARG A 66 3.33 21.87 1.83
C ARG A 66 3.47 21.84 3.35
N GLU A 67 2.56 21.17 4.04
CA GLU A 67 2.44 21.27 5.50
C GLU A 67 2.65 19.91 6.16
N VAL A 68 2.05 18.84 5.65
CA VAL A 68 2.11 17.50 6.28
C VAL A 68 3.38 16.76 5.90
N PHE A 69 3.62 16.58 4.60
CA PHE A 69 4.71 15.76 4.09
C PHE A 69 6.10 16.21 4.55
N PRO A 70 6.45 17.52 4.59
CA PRO A 70 7.76 17.94 5.07
C PRO A 70 7.99 17.59 6.54
N ALA A 71 6.94 17.66 7.37
CA ALA A 71 7.00 17.30 8.78
C ALA A 71 7.18 15.79 8.96
N THR A 72 6.47 14.96 8.19
CA THR A 72 6.65 13.50 8.19
C THR A 72 8.03 13.07 7.65
N LEU A 73 8.54 13.77 6.63
CA LEU A 73 9.81 13.43 5.96
C LEU A 73 11.04 13.78 6.81
N ALA A 74 11.01 14.89 7.53
CA ALA A 74 12.20 15.42 8.21
C ALA A 74 12.83 14.42 9.21
N PRO A 75 12.07 13.70 10.07
CA PRO A 75 12.62 12.69 10.97
C PRO A 75 13.29 11.53 10.22
N THR A 76 12.72 11.07 9.10
CA THR A 76 13.29 9.98 8.29
C THR A 76 14.56 10.44 7.57
N LEU A 77 14.62 11.68 7.10
CA LEU A 77 15.76 12.21 6.35
C LEU A 77 16.94 12.61 7.26
N ALA A 78 16.69 13.11 8.46
CA ALA A 78 17.72 13.70 9.33
C ALA A 78 18.92 12.79 9.64
N PRO A 79 18.74 11.49 9.98
CA PRO A 79 19.88 10.58 10.23
C PRO A 79 20.77 10.39 9.01
N HIS A 80 20.19 10.35 7.80
CA HIS A 80 20.93 10.19 6.55
C HIS A 80 21.73 11.44 6.19
N VAL A 81 21.15 12.63 6.42
CA VAL A 81 21.86 13.90 6.24
C VAL A 81 23.04 13.99 7.19
N ALA A 82 22.83 13.65 8.47
CA ALA A 82 23.91 13.65 9.47
C ALA A 82 25.02 12.65 9.13
N ALA A 83 24.67 11.48 8.58
CA ALA A 83 25.64 10.47 8.14
C ALA A 83 26.37 10.83 6.84
N GLY A 84 25.86 11.80 6.08
CA GLY A 84 26.38 12.19 4.75
C GLY A 84 26.23 11.11 3.68
N ARG A 85 25.46 10.05 3.94
CA ARG A 85 25.25 8.91 3.04
C ARG A 85 23.91 8.24 3.32
N CYS A 86 23.34 7.61 2.29
CA CYS A 86 22.04 6.96 2.36
C CYS A 86 21.96 5.80 1.35
N ASP A 87 21.31 4.70 1.74
CA ASP A 87 20.82 3.71 0.78
C ASP A 87 19.47 4.20 0.25
N LEU A 88 19.45 4.63 -1.01
CA LEU A 88 18.27 5.21 -1.63
C LEU A 88 17.10 4.22 -1.78
N VAL A 89 17.39 2.92 -1.89
CA VAL A 89 16.35 1.89 -2.00
C VAL A 89 15.64 1.75 -0.66
N GLN A 90 16.41 1.57 0.42
CA GLN A 90 15.84 1.45 1.77
C GLN A 90 15.09 2.74 2.16
N PHE A 91 15.69 3.90 1.89
CA PHE A 91 15.06 5.19 2.14
C PHE A 91 13.76 5.38 1.37
N GLY A 92 13.71 4.93 0.11
CA GLY A 92 12.49 4.93 -0.69
C GLY A 92 11.39 4.08 -0.07
N TYR A 93 11.73 2.89 0.46
CA TYR A 93 10.78 2.05 1.18
C TYR A 93 10.26 2.73 2.45
N ASP A 94 11.15 3.29 3.26
CA ASP A 94 10.79 3.89 4.55
C ASP A 94 9.85 5.10 4.35
N ILE A 95 10.18 6.01 3.42
CA ILE A 95 9.33 7.17 3.14
C ILE A 95 7.99 6.75 2.55
N THR A 96 8.00 5.86 1.55
CA THR A 96 6.76 5.44 0.90
C THR A 96 5.84 4.75 1.89
N MET A 97 6.41 3.99 2.83
CA MET A 97 5.63 3.34 3.86
C MET A 97 5.02 4.35 4.83
N ASN A 98 5.82 5.28 5.35
CA ASN A 98 5.36 6.32 6.26
C ASN A 98 4.26 7.17 5.62
N LEU A 99 4.48 7.60 4.37
CA LEU A 99 3.52 8.35 3.57
C LEU A 99 2.19 7.59 3.41
N THR A 100 2.29 6.30 3.08
CA THR A 100 1.11 5.46 2.85
C THR A 100 0.35 5.20 4.16
N ALA A 101 1.07 5.00 5.26
CA ALA A 101 0.48 4.84 6.58
C ALA A 101 -0.30 6.09 7.01
N ASP A 102 0.30 7.28 6.86
CA ASP A 102 -0.35 8.55 7.19
C ASP A 102 -1.59 8.77 6.32
N PHE A 103 -1.48 8.51 5.02
CA PHE A 103 -2.59 8.70 4.09
C PHE A 103 -3.75 7.71 4.33
N ALA A 104 -3.42 6.47 4.69
CA ALA A 104 -4.40 5.43 5.01
C ALA A 104 -4.99 5.56 6.42
N GLY A 105 -4.46 6.46 7.25
CA GLY A 105 -4.87 6.59 8.66
C GLY A 105 -4.49 5.39 9.51
N ILE A 106 -3.33 4.78 9.23
CA ILE A 106 -2.77 3.67 10.01
C ILE A 106 -2.10 4.25 11.25
N ASP A 107 -2.50 3.79 12.43
CA ASP A 107 -1.98 4.30 13.70
C ASP A 107 -0.53 3.85 13.92
N ARG A 108 0.38 4.81 14.12
CA ARG A 108 1.81 4.57 14.44
C ARG A 108 2.20 5.44 15.62
N PRO A 109 1.74 5.13 16.84
CA PRO A 109 1.81 6.03 18.00
C PRO A 109 3.23 6.47 18.37
N LEU A 110 4.25 5.63 18.11
CA LEU A 110 5.64 5.98 18.43
C LEU A 110 6.38 6.60 17.23
N GLU A 111 5.76 6.60 16.03
CA GLU A 111 6.34 7.02 14.75
C GLU A 111 7.77 6.49 14.54
N SER A 112 8.02 5.27 15.00
CA SER A 112 9.36 4.72 15.13
C SER A 112 9.83 4.00 13.86
N ALA A 113 11.16 3.90 13.70
CA ALA A 113 11.74 3.07 12.66
C ALA A 113 11.34 1.59 12.81
N ALA A 114 11.08 1.13 14.03
CA ALA A 114 10.65 -0.24 14.32
C ALA A 114 9.21 -0.51 13.82
N GLU A 115 8.27 0.39 14.07
CA GLU A 115 6.90 0.29 13.53
C GLU A 115 6.90 0.35 12.00
N THR A 116 7.73 1.24 11.43
CA THR A 116 7.92 1.34 9.98
C THR A 116 8.43 0.01 9.40
N ALA A 117 9.44 -0.59 10.03
CA ALA A 117 9.98 -1.88 9.62
C ALA A 117 8.95 -3.01 9.77
N ALA A 118 8.12 -3.00 10.82
CA ALA A 118 7.05 -3.95 11.01
C ALA A 118 5.99 -3.85 9.90
N LEU A 119 5.53 -2.64 9.56
CA LEU A 119 4.63 -2.41 8.44
C LEU A 119 5.23 -2.84 7.11
N LEU A 120 6.50 -2.50 6.84
CA LEU A 120 7.20 -2.95 5.64
C LEU A 120 7.27 -4.48 5.53
N SER A 121 7.48 -5.17 6.66
CA SER A 121 7.47 -6.64 6.69
C SER A 121 6.10 -7.20 6.31
N LEU A 122 5.02 -6.63 6.86
CA LEU A 122 3.64 -7.03 6.54
C LEU A 122 3.32 -6.76 5.06
N VAL A 123 3.68 -5.59 4.54
CA VAL A 123 3.47 -5.23 3.12
C VAL A 123 4.23 -6.17 2.18
N LYS A 124 5.42 -6.64 2.54
CA LYS A 124 6.14 -7.65 1.74
C LYS A 124 5.40 -8.98 1.68
N THR A 125 4.79 -9.41 2.79
CA THR A 125 3.93 -10.61 2.82
C THR A 125 2.68 -10.40 1.96
N PHE A 126 2.02 -9.25 2.08
CA PHE A 126 0.86 -8.90 1.25
C PHE A 126 1.22 -8.86 -0.23
N SER A 127 2.35 -8.27 -0.59
CA SER A 127 2.85 -8.23 -1.96
C SER A 127 3.06 -9.64 -2.51
N SER A 128 3.58 -10.56 -1.69
CA SER A 128 3.77 -11.97 -2.10
C SER A 128 2.43 -12.66 -2.39
N GLY A 129 1.40 -12.37 -1.59
CA GLY A 129 0.02 -12.83 -1.84
C GLY A 129 -0.62 -12.19 -3.07
N ALA A 130 -0.40 -10.89 -3.29
CA ALA A 130 -0.94 -10.18 -4.44
C ALA A 130 -0.35 -10.68 -5.76
N THR A 131 0.92 -11.08 -5.78
CA THR A 131 1.61 -11.59 -6.97
C THR A 131 1.66 -13.13 -7.02
N LEU A 132 0.72 -13.82 -6.36
CA LEU A 132 0.77 -15.28 -6.20
C LEU A 132 0.84 -16.03 -7.53
N VAL A 133 0.21 -15.51 -8.59
CA VAL A 133 0.24 -16.07 -9.95
C VAL A 133 1.65 -16.21 -10.53
N HIS A 134 2.63 -15.47 -10.02
CA HIS A 134 4.04 -15.53 -10.44
C HIS A 134 4.92 -16.35 -9.49
N SER A 135 4.35 -16.88 -8.40
CA SER A 135 5.08 -17.65 -7.40
C SER A 135 5.23 -19.11 -7.82
N THR A 136 6.37 -19.70 -7.51
CA THR A 136 6.58 -21.16 -7.59
C THR A 136 6.33 -21.87 -6.27
N ARG A 137 5.97 -21.14 -5.21
CA ARG A 137 5.68 -21.68 -3.87
C ARG A 137 4.30 -22.33 -3.86
N ASP A 138 4.02 -23.14 -2.84
CA ASP A 138 2.66 -23.61 -2.59
C ASP A 138 1.72 -22.43 -2.32
N HIS A 139 0.63 -22.35 -3.09
CA HIS A 139 -0.28 -21.22 -3.05
C HIS A 139 -1.01 -21.12 -1.71
N GLU A 140 -1.41 -22.26 -1.13
CA GLU A 140 -2.14 -22.23 0.14
C GLU A 140 -1.23 -21.89 1.31
N ALA A 141 0.03 -22.33 1.29
CA ALA A 141 1.03 -21.87 2.26
C ALA A 141 1.20 -20.34 2.24
N VAL A 142 1.32 -19.72 1.06
CA VAL A 142 1.42 -18.26 0.94
C VAL A 142 0.12 -17.59 1.41
N ASN A 143 -1.04 -18.12 1.05
CA ASN A 143 -2.32 -17.59 1.51
C ASN A 143 -2.45 -17.65 3.05
N ALA A 144 -1.98 -18.73 3.68
CA ALA A 144 -1.96 -18.85 5.13
C ALA A 144 -1.05 -17.79 5.78
N GLU A 145 0.14 -17.54 5.22
CA GLU A 145 1.04 -16.47 5.66
C GLU A 145 0.38 -15.08 5.56
N VAL A 146 -0.32 -14.82 4.45
CA VAL A 146 -1.04 -13.55 4.23
C VAL A 146 -2.17 -13.37 5.25
N ARG A 147 -2.96 -14.42 5.53
CA ARG A 147 -4.02 -14.35 6.55
C ARG A 147 -3.46 -14.06 7.94
N ALA A 148 -2.39 -14.76 8.32
CA ALA A 148 -1.72 -14.50 9.59
C ALA A 148 -1.16 -13.07 9.67
N ALA A 149 -0.60 -12.55 8.58
CA ALA A 149 -0.13 -11.17 8.50
C ALA A 149 -1.28 -10.15 8.59
N LEU A 150 -2.45 -10.43 8.02
CA LEU A 150 -3.64 -9.60 8.18
C LEU A 150 -4.11 -9.56 9.64
N ASP A 151 -4.09 -10.70 10.34
CA ASP A 151 -4.44 -10.76 11.76
C ASP A 151 -3.48 -9.92 12.61
N VAL A 152 -2.17 -9.99 12.32
CA VAL A 152 -1.16 -9.15 12.98
C VAL A 152 -1.37 -7.67 12.66
N PHE A 153 -1.64 -7.33 11.40
CA PHE A 153 -1.89 -5.95 10.98
C PHE A 153 -3.10 -5.35 11.69
N ASP A 154 -4.22 -6.08 11.74
CA ASP A 154 -5.44 -5.67 12.43
C ASP A 154 -5.18 -5.47 13.94
N ALA A 155 -4.54 -6.44 14.59
CA ALA A 155 -4.27 -6.39 16.03
C ALA A 155 -3.29 -5.29 16.44
N THR A 156 -2.33 -4.95 15.58
CA THR A 156 -1.23 -4.03 15.93
C THR A 156 -1.52 -2.59 15.51
N PHE A 157 -2.22 -2.37 14.39
CA PHE A 157 -2.30 -1.05 13.75
C PHE A 157 -3.72 -0.53 13.48
N LEU A 158 -4.76 -1.37 13.53
CA LEU A 158 -6.14 -0.92 13.23
C LEU A 158 -7.06 -0.94 14.44
N LYS A 159 -6.81 -1.83 15.41
CA LYS A 159 -7.59 -1.84 16.64
C LYS A 159 -7.28 -0.60 17.48
N PRO A 160 -8.30 0.02 18.10
CA PRO A 160 -8.08 1.14 19.02
C PRO A 160 -7.10 0.73 20.10
N ILE A 161 -6.04 1.51 20.28
CA ILE A 161 -5.11 1.33 21.39
C ILE A 161 -5.87 1.66 22.67
N ASP A 162 -5.89 0.73 23.62
CA ASP A 162 -6.37 0.99 24.96
C ASP A 162 -5.35 1.92 25.67
N CYS A 163 -5.61 3.22 25.63
CA CYS A 163 -4.76 4.26 26.22
C CYS A 163 -4.50 4.07 27.73
N THR A 164 -5.21 3.16 28.41
CA THR A 164 -4.96 2.84 29.81
C THR A 164 -3.75 1.94 30.05
N LYS A 165 -3.21 1.30 28.99
CA LYS A 165 -2.04 0.42 29.09
C LYS A 165 -0.72 1.09 28.68
N ALA A 166 -0.76 2.27 28.08
CA ALA A 166 0.42 2.96 27.54
C ALA A 166 1.26 3.73 28.58
N THR A 167 0.87 3.73 29.86
CA THR A 167 1.60 4.42 30.95
C THR A 167 2.33 3.48 31.91
N ALA A 168 2.54 2.23 31.52
CA ALA A 168 3.26 1.26 32.33
C ALA A 168 4.46 0.72 31.54
N ASP A 169 5.51 1.55 31.43
CA ASP A 169 6.92 1.16 31.36
C ASP A 169 7.81 2.39 31.62
#